data_AF-A0A6P6K7E8-F1
#
_entry.id   AF-A0A6P6K7E8-F1
#
_cell.length_a   1.000
_cell.length_b   1.000
_cell.length_c   1.000
_cell.angle_alpha   90.00
_cell.angle_beta   90.00
_cell.angle_gamma   90.00
#
_symmetry.space_group_name_H-M   'P 1'
#
loop_
_entity.id
_entity.type
_entity.pdbx_description
1 polymer ?
#
loop_
_entity_poly.entity_id
_entity_poly.type
_entity_poly.pdbx_seq_one_letter_code
_entity_poly.pdbx_strand_id
1 'polypeptide(L)'
;MTEELDEEVLDSLAELDKLYTVFDGASQEDVAYAKVFWSSLSLQPPIESRLVSADIRQRLRAAKTPHSTHATTNKASLSKRDDEIQQDVYLNQKQEERQKYIEMAKKREQIIALLKKQRDERIKKEMISDQNKTRNGNLVDKRLASKPLSSSVDEEKKEVQKLQ
;
A
#
# COMPACT_ATOMS: atom_id res chain seq x y z
N MET A 1 23.50 -50.51 13.93
CA MET A 1 22.89 -49.96 12.70
C MET A 1 22.42 -48.57 13.06
N THR A 2 23.21 -47.56 12.73
CA THR A 2 22.85 -46.15 12.88
C THR A 2 21.99 -45.82 11.68
N GLU A 3 20.70 -45.58 11.91
CA GLU A 3 19.77 -45.13 10.88
C GLU A 3 20.16 -43.70 10.51
N GLU A 4 20.84 -43.54 9.38
CA GLU A 4 21.06 -42.25 8.73
C GLU A 4 19.67 -41.76 8.27
N LEU A 5 19.14 -40.74 8.95
CA LEU A 5 17.91 -40.08 8.55
C LEU A 5 18.18 -39.32 7.25
N ASP A 6 17.35 -39.56 6.24
CA ASP A 6 17.45 -38.92 4.93
C ASP A 6 17.47 -37.38 5.07
N GLU A 7 18.49 -36.73 4.50
CA GLU A 7 18.70 -35.26 4.53
C GLU A 7 17.46 -34.47 4.05
N GLU A 8 16.67 -35.04 3.15
CA GLU A 8 15.43 -34.46 2.64
C GLU A 8 14.34 -34.33 3.72
N VAL A 9 14.32 -35.23 4.71
CA VAL A 9 13.38 -35.19 5.85
C VAL A 9 13.81 -34.12 6.85
N LEU A 10 15.12 -33.93 7.04
CA LEU A 10 15.66 -32.90 7.93
C LEU A 10 15.42 -31.49 7.34
N ASP A 11 15.62 -31.31 6.03
CA ASP A 11 15.31 -30.07 5.34
C ASP A 11 13.80 -29.74 5.40
N SER A 12 12.94 -30.76 5.24
CA SER A 12 11.49 -30.61 5.38
C SER A 12 11.07 -30.18 6.79
N LEU A 13 11.76 -30.69 7.83
CA LEU A 13 11.48 -30.32 9.22
C LEU A 13 11.97 -28.90 9.54
N ALA A 14 13.13 -28.51 9.01
CA ALA A 14 13.66 -27.15 9.13
C ALA A 14 12.80 -26.12 8.38
N GLU A 15 12.17 -26.51 7.28
CA GLU A 15 11.19 -25.69 6.57
C GLU A 15 9.88 -25.57 7.36
N LEU A 16 9.44 -26.65 8.02
CA LEU A 16 8.29 -26.60 8.93
C LEU A 16 8.54 -25.69 10.14
N ASP A 17 9.77 -25.64 10.64
CA ASP A 17 10.22 -24.72 11.71
C ASP A 17 10.06 -23.24 11.33
N LYS A 18 10.21 -22.91 10.03
CA LYS A 18 9.98 -21.55 9.53
C LYS A 18 8.50 -21.19 9.41
N LEU A 19 7.61 -22.19 9.42
CA LEU A 19 6.17 -21.98 9.24
C LEU A 19 5.41 -21.74 10.55
N TYR A 20 6.04 -21.95 11.71
CA TYR A 20 5.41 -21.73 13.00
C TYR A 20 6.13 -20.64 13.81
N THR A 21 5.38 -19.99 14.69
CA THR A 21 5.92 -19.04 15.68
C THR A 21 5.67 -19.60 17.08
N VAL A 22 6.73 -19.82 17.85
CA VAL A 22 6.66 -20.25 19.26
C VAL A 22 6.85 -19.05 20.17
N PHE A 23 6.00 -18.93 21.19
CA PHE A 23 6.09 -17.92 22.24
C PHE A 23 6.88 -18.47 23.43
N ASP A 24 8.19 -18.66 23.24
CA ASP A 24 9.07 -19.10 24.33
C ASP A 24 9.39 -17.93 25.28
N GLY A 25 9.35 -18.18 26.58
CA GLY A 25 9.57 -17.17 27.63
C GLY A 25 8.43 -16.14 27.81
N ALA A 26 7.34 -16.21 27.05
CA ALA A 26 6.17 -15.34 27.23
C ALA A 26 5.31 -15.77 28.42
N SER A 27 4.57 -14.82 29.00
CA SER A 27 3.62 -15.14 30.07
C SER A 27 2.42 -15.94 29.54
N GLN A 28 1.77 -16.73 30.41
CA GLN A 28 0.58 -17.50 30.03
C GLN A 28 -0.57 -16.60 29.53
N GLU A 29 -0.65 -15.37 30.04
CA GLU A 29 -1.63 -14.37 29.61
C GLU A 29 -1.36 -13.92 28.17
N ASP A 30 -0.10 -13.61 27.83
CA ASP A 30 0.29 -13.19 26.48
C ASP A 30 0.05 -14.30 25.44
N VAL A 31 0.33 -15.55 25.81
CA VAL A 31 0.03 -16.72 24.96
C VAL A 31 -1.48 -16.85 24.73
N ALA A 32 -2.31 -16.59 25.75
CA ALA A 32 -3.76 -16.61 25.62
C ALA A 32 -4.26 -15.50 24.70
N TYR A 33 -3.72 -14.28 24.84
CA TYR A 33 -4.04 -13.16 23.94
C TYR A 33 -3.65 -13.43 22.50
N ALA A 34 -2.45 -13.95 22.27
CA ALA A 34 -1.98 -14.31 20.93
C ALA A 34 -2.90 -15.35 20.28
N LYS A 35 -3.31 -16.39 21.02
CA LYS A 35 -4.26 -17.40 20.52
C LYS A 35 -5.59 -16.78 20.08
N VAL A 36 -6.18 -15.93 20.93
CA VAL A 36 -7.43 -15.24 20.60
C VAL A 36 -7.25 -14.34 19.38
N PHE A 37 -6.16 -13.56 19.34
CA PHE A 37 -5.83 -12.68 18.23
C PHE A 37 -5.73 -13.44 16.90
N TRP A 38 -4.89 -14.47 16.83
CA TRP A 38 -4.70 -15.25 15.60
C TRP A 38 -5.95 -16.05 15.20
N SER A 39 -6.74 -16.54 16.16
CA SER A 39 -8.03 -17.17 15.87
C SER A 39 -9.06 -16.21 15.26
N SER A 40 -8.96 -14.91 15.54
CA SER A 40 -9.85 -13.91 14.96
C SER A 40 -9.50 -13.57 13.51
N LEU A 41 -8.24 -13.78 13.10
CA LEU A 41 -7.78 -13.58 11.73
C LEU A 41 -8.14 -14.76 10.81
N SER A 42 -8.35 -15.95 11.36
CA SER A 42 -8.94 -17.08 10.62
C SER A 42 -10.45 -16.90 10.47
N LEU A 43 -10.87 -15.87 9.72
CA LEU A 43 -12.26 -15.74 9.31
C LEU A 43 -12.59 -16.82 8.29
N GLN A 44 -13.80 -17.38 8.36
CA GLN A 44 -14.31 -18.11 7.20
C GLN A 44 -14.26 -17.17 5.99
N PRO A 45 -13.90 -17.68 4.80
CA PRO A 45 -13.99 -16.89 3.58
C PRO A 45 -15.37 -16.21 3.55
N PRO A 46 -15.43 -14.87 3.32
CA PRO A 46 -16.70 -14.16 3.21
C PRO A 46 -17.65 -14.93 2.29
N ILE A 47 -18.95 -14.92 2.57
CA ILE A 47 -19.91 -15.70 1.79
C ILE A 47 -19.86 -15.32 0.29
N GLU A 48 -19.48 -14.07 0.00
CA GLU A 48 -19.25 -13.53 -1.34
C GLU A 48 -18.05 -14.14 -2.07
N SER A 49 -17.07 -14.71 -1.35
CA SER A 49 -15.93 -15.42 -1.94
C SER A 49 -16.16 -16.93 -2.05
N ARG A 50 -17.33 -17.44 -1.66
CA ARG A 50 -17.69 -18.85 -1.88
C ARG A 50 -18.12 -19.01 -3.34
N LEU A 51 -17.36 -19.80 -4.11
CA LEU A 51 -17.71 -20.23 -5.47
C LEU A 51 -19.11 -20.85 -5.60
N VAL A 52 -19.71 -21.27 -4.48
CA VAL A 52 -21.04 -21.86 -4.39
C VAL A 52 -21.77 -21.24 -3.21
N SER A 53 -22.79 -20.40 -3.48
CA SER A 53 -23.67 -19.89 -2.43
C SER A 53 -24.49 -21.03 -1.82
N ALA A 54 -24.61 -21.06 -0.50
CA ALA A 54 -25.25 -22.14 0.24
C ALA A 54 -26.75 -22.35 -0.08
N ASP A 55 -27.43 -21.35 -0.66
CA ASP A 55 -28.87 -21.41 -1.00
C ASP A 55 -29.14 -21.38 -2.52
N ILE A 56 -28.20 -21.85 -3.36
CA ILE A 56 -28.50 -22.08 -4.79
C ILE A 56 -29.35 -23.34 -4.91
N ARG A 57 -30.67 -23.17 -4.83
CA ARG A 57 -31.66 -24.18 -5.22
C ARG A 57 -31.86 -24.25 -6.74
N GLN A 58 -31.07 -23.52 -7.52
CA GLN A 58 -31.12 -23.55 -8.96
C GLN A 58 -30.30 -24.72 -9.50
N ARG A 59 -30.78 -25.94 -9.28
CA ARG A 59 -30.36 -27.09 -10.09
C ARG A 59 -30.90 -26.86 -11.50
N LEU A 60 -30.12 -26.19 -12.34
CA LEU A 60 -30.31 -26.27 -13.78
C LEU A 60 -30.27 -27.77 -14.15
N ARG A 61 -31.22 -28.20 -14.98
CA ARG A 61 -31.28 -29.57 -15.47
C ARG A 61 -29.92 -29.94 -16.05
N ALA A 62 -29.33 -31.03 -15.56
CA ALA A 62 -28.07 -31.54 -16.08
C ALA A 62 -28.16 -31.66 -17.60
N ALA A 63 -27.21 -31.05 -18.32
CA ALA A 63 -27.19 -31.09 -19.78
C ALA A 63 -27.12 -32.55 -20.23
N LYS A 64 -28.02 -32.93 -21.16
CA LYS A 64 -27.96 -34.25 -21.78
C LYS A 64 -26.66 -34.35 -22.56
N THR A 65 -25.93 -35.44 -22.35
CA THR A 65 -24.69 -35.74 -23.09
C THR A 65 -24.99 -35.72 -24.58
N PRO A 66 -24.26 -34.92 -25.41
CA PRO A 66 -24.41 -34.99 -26.84
C PRO A 66 -24.01 -36.39 -27.28
N HIS A 67 -24.91 -37.06 -28.00
CA HIS A 67 -24.60 -38.32 -28.65
C HIS A 67 -23.40 -38.06 -29.57
N SER A 68 -22.31 -38.77 -29.27
CA SER A 68 -21.03 -38.65 -29.93
C SER A 68 -21.15 -38.90 -31.42
N THR A 69 -21.16 -37.82 -32.21
CA THR A 69 -20.76 -37.84 -33.62
C THR A 69 -19.59 -36.88 -33.76
N HIS A 70 -18.40 -37.47 -33.82
CA HIS A 70 -17.12 -36.90 -34.27
C HIS A 70 -17.03 -35.37 -34.37
N ALA A 71 -16.54 -34.72 -33.33
CA ALA A 71 -15.92 -33.39 -33.41
C ALA A 71 -14.52 -33.46 -32.79
N THR A 72 -13.62 -34.11 -33.51
CA THR A 72 -12.18 -34.02 -33.24
C THR A 72 -11.68 -32.63 -33.63
N THR A 73 -10.86 -32.08 -32.73
CA THR A 73 -9.87 -31.02 -32.94
C THR A 73 -10.38 -29.63 -33.32
N ASN A 74 -10.47 -28.73 -32.34
CA ASN A 74 -10.06 -27.31 -32.44
C ASN A 74 -9.99 -26.60 -31.06
N LYS A 75 -9.53 -27.28 -30.01
CA LYS A 75 -9.34 -26.64 -28.69
C LYS A 75 -8.09 -25.73 -28.62
N ALA A 76 -7.10 -25.96 -29.48
CA ALA A 76 -5.84 -25.21 -29.48
C ALA A 76 -5.99 -23.75 -29.96
N SER A 77 -6.93 -23.46 -30.87
CA SER A 77 -7.11 -22.10 -31.42
C SER A 77 -7.96 -21.18 -30.54
N LEU A 78 -8.70 -21.72 -29.57
CA LEU A 78 -9.44 -20.92 -28.58
C LEU A 78 -8.49 -20.37 -27.51
N SER A 79 -7.60 -21.22 -26.98
CA SER A 79 -6.65 -20.83 -25.92
C SER A 79 -5.76 -19.63 -26.30
N LYS A 80 -5.25 -19.59 -27.54
CA LYS A 80 -4.40 -18.48 -28.00
C LYS A 80 -5.12 -17.13 -28.06
N ARG A 81 -6.41 -17.12 -28.41
CA ARG A 81 -7.21 -15.88 -28.41
C ARG A 81 -7.51 -15.42 -26.98
N ASP A 82 -7.76 -16.36 -26.08
CA ASP A 82 -8.00 -16.02 -24.67
C ASP A 82 -6.73 -15.45 -24.02
N ASP A 83 -5.54 -15.97 -24.37
CA ASP A 83 -4.24 -15.46 -23.91
C ASP A 83 -3.96 -14.04 -24.45
N GLU A 84 -4.24 -13.77 -25.73
CA GLU A 84 -4.11 -12.42 -26.33
C GLU A 84 -5.04 -11.40 -25.66
N ILE A 85 -6.30 -11.79 -25.42
CA ILE A 85 -7.28 -10.91 -24.75
C ILE A 85 -6.82 -10.58 -23.32
N GLN A 86 -6.29 -11.56 -22.58
CA GLN A 86 -5.75 -11.33 -21.23
C GLN A 86 -4.55 -10.38 -21.23
N GLN A 87 -3.65 -10.53 -22.21
CA GLN A 87 -2.49 -9.66 -22.37
C GLN A 87 -2.90 -8.22 -22.69
N ASP A 88 -3.87 -8.03 -23.59
CA ASP A 88 -4.39 -6.71 -23.96
C ASP A 88 -5.07 -6.02 -22.77
N VAL A 89 -5.87 -6.75 -21.98
CA VAL A 89 -6.49 -6.22 -20.77
C VAL A 89 -5.42 -5.76 -19.76
N TYR A 90 -4.37 -6.56 -19.56
CA TYR A 90 -3.27 -6.18 -18.66
C TYR A 90 -2.51 -4.93 -19.13
N LEU A 91 -2.22 -4.84 -20.43
CA LEU A 91 -1.55 -3.68 -21.02
C LEU A 91 -2.40 -2.41 -20.89
N ASN A 92 -3.70 -2.51 -21.15
CA ASN A 92 -4.64 -1.40 -21.02
C ASN A 92 -4.75 -0.92 -19.57
N GLN A 93 -4.86 -1.83 -18.59
CA GLN A 93 -4.86 -1.47 -17.17
C GLN A 93 -3.59 -0.71 -16.77
N LYS A 94 -2.42 -1.19 -17.20
CA LYS A 94 -1.14 -0.53 -16.93
C LYS A 94 -1.06 0.87 -17.55
N GLN A 95 -1.64 1.06 -18.73
CA GLN A 95 -1.70 2.35 -19.40
C GLN A 95 -2.65 3.32 -18.68
N GLU A 96 -3.83 2.86 -18.28
CA GLU A 96 -4.81 3.64 -17.51
C GLU A 96 -4.22 4.09 -16.17
N GLU A 97 -3.55 3.19 -15.44
CA GLU A 97 -2.85 3.53 -14.20
C GLU A 97 -1.79 4.61 -14.42
N ARG A 98 -0.98 4.46 -15.48
CA ARG A 98 0.03 5.48 -15.82
C ARG A 98 -0.62 6.83 -16.10
N GLN A 99 -1.70 6.87 -16.88
CA GLN A 99 -2.42 8.10 -17.19
C GLN A 99 -2.99 8.74 -15.92
N LYS A 100 -3.59 7.95 -15.04
CA LYS A 100 -4.09 8.41 -13.73
C LYS A 100 -3.00 9.08 -12.91
N TYR A 101 -1.81 8.47 -12.82
CA TYR A 101 -0.69 9.07 -12.08
C TYR A 101 -0.18 10.36 -12.72
N ILE A 102 -0.16 10.45 -14.05
CA ILE A 102 0.21 11.68 -14.77
C ILE A 102 -0.78 12.81 -14.45
N GLU A 103 -2.08 12.53 -14.44
CA GLU A 103 -3.09 13.52 -14.07
C GLU A 103 -2.98 13.97 -12.61
N MET A 104 -2.74 13.02 -11.70
CA MET A 104 -2.50 13.35 -10.30
C MET A 104 -1.27 14.24 -10.12
N ALA A 105 -0.18 13.96 -10.85
CA ALA A 105 1.02 14.79 -10.83
C ALA A 105 0.73 16.22 -11.31
N LYS A 106 0.02 16.37 -12.43
CA LYS A 106 -0.41 17.70 -12.95
C LYS A 106 -1.26 18.47 -11.93
N LYS A 107 -2.22 17.81 -11.28
CA LYS A 107 -3.03 18.44 -10.22
C LYS A 107 -2.16 18.88 -9.03
N ARG A 108 -1.19 18.06 -8.64
CA ARG A 108 -0.25 18.38 -7.56
C ARG A 108 0.63 19.59 -7.91
N GLU A 109 1.11 19.67 -9.15
CA GLU A 109 1.86 20.83 -9.66
C GLU A 109 1.02 22.12 -9.60
N GLN A 110 -0.24 22.06 -10.00
CA GLN A 110 -1.17 23.21 -9.92
C GLN A 110 -1.37 23.69 -8.49
N ILE A 111 -1.56 22.77 -7.54
CA ILE A 111 -1.70 23.10 -6.11
C ILE A 111 -0.42 23.77 -5.60
N ILE A 112 0.75 23.21 -5.91
CA ILE A 112 2.04 23.78 -5.50
C ILE A 112 2.22 25.18 -6.07
N ALA A 113 1.89 25.40 -7.34
CA ALA A 113 1.97 26.71 -7.98
C ALA A 113 1.04 27.73 -7.31
N LEU A 114 -0.19 27.34 -6.99
CA LEU A 114 -1.14 28.18 -6.27
C LEU A 114 -0.61 28.58 -4.88
N LEU A 115 -0.11 27.61 -4.12
CA LEU A 115 0.44 27.87 -2.78
C LEU A 115 1.67 28.78 -2.82
N LYS A 116 2.55 28.62 -3.82
CA LYS A 116 3.68 29.53 -4.05
C LYS A 116 3.18 30.96 -4.30
N LYS A 117 2.21 31.13 -5.20
CA LYS A 117 1.62 32.46 -5.48
C LYS A 117 1.02 33.10 -4.23
N GLN A 118 0.24 32.34 -3.45
CA GLN A 118 -0.34 32.84 -2.20
C GLN A 118 0.73 33.26 -1.18
N ARG A 119 1.82 32.48 -1.08
CA ARG A 119 2.96 32.82 -0.23
C ARG A 119 3.63 34.12 -0.67
N ASP A 120 3.87 34.29 -1.97
CA ASP A 120 4.51 35.49 -2.51
C ASP A 120 3.63 36.73 -2.31
N GLU A 121 2.31 36.60 -2.50
CA GLU A 121 1.34 37.65 -2.21
C GLU A 121 1.33 38.02 -0.72
N ARG A 122 1.40 37.04 0.19
CA ARG A 122 1.50 37.26 1.63
C ARG A 122 2.79 38.03 1.98
N ILE A 123 3.94 37.56 1.49
CA ILE A 123 5.24 38.21 1.71
C ILE A 123 5.20 39.66 1.21
N LYS A 124 4.64 39.92 0.02
CA LYS A 124 4.50 41.28 -0.53
C LYS A 124 3.64 42.18 0.38
N LYS A 125 2.54 41.67 0.94
CA LYS A 125 1.68 42.43 1.87
C LYS A 125 2.39 42.71 3.19
N GLU A 126 3.10 41.72 3.74
CA GLU A 126 3.91 41.85 4.95
C GLU A 126 5.01 42.90 4.76
N MET A 127 5.75 42.88 3.65
CA MET A 127 6.77 43.88 3.33
C MET A 127 6.24 45.32 3.37
N ILE A 128 5.04 45.56 2.82
CA ILE A 128 4.40 46.89 2.84
C ILE A 128 3.92 47.24 4.25
N SER A 129 3.32 46.29 4.96
CA SER A 129 2.81 46.49 6.33
C SER A 129 3.94 46.80 7.31
N ASP A 130 5.04 46.05 7.26
CA ASP A 130 6.19 46.23 8.14
C ASP A 130 6.87 47.59 7.92
N GLN A 131 6.93 48.06 6.67
CA GLN A 131 7.38 49.43 6.36
C GLN A 131 6.44 50.52 6.87
N ASN A 132 5.12 50.26 6.97
CA ASN A 132 4.15 51.25 7.45
C ASN A 132 3.99 51.24 8.99
N LYS A 133 4.24 50.09 9.65
CA LYS A 133 4.24 49.99 11.12
C LYS A 133 5.27 50.93 11.75
N THR A 134 6.44 51.10 11.12
CA THR A 134 7.47 52.02 11.61
C THR A 134 7.11 53.50 11.42
N ARG A 135 6.14 53.83 10.55
CA ARG A 135 5.73 55.22 10.28
C ARG A 135 4.67 55.74 11.25
N ASN A 136 3.78 54.86 11.73
CA ASN A 136 2.62 55.26 12.56
C ASN A 136 2.63 54.63 13.98
N GLY A 137 3.65 53.84 14.34
CA GLY A 137 3.74 53.13 15.61
C GLY A 137 4.99 53.49 16.40
N ASN A 138 5.20 54.78 16.69
CA ASN A 138 6.05 55.13 17.83
C ASN A 138 5.21 55.00 19.10
N LEU A 139 5.76 54.26 20.07
CA LEU A 139 5.27 54.00 21.43
C LEU A 139 4.35 52.75 21.57
N VAL A 140 4.95 51.57 21.82
CA VAL A 140 4.62 50.64 22.94
C VAL A 140 5.12 49.19 22.69
N ASP A 141 5.17 48.67 21.47
CA ASP A 141 5.35 47.21 21.27
C ASP A 141 6.79 46.71 21.07
N LYS A 142 7.76 47.24 21.83
CA LYS A 142 9.16 46.74 21.83
C LYS A 142 9.36 45.44 22.64
N ARG A 143 8.31 44.77 23.13
CA ARG A 143 8.44 43.65 24.10
C ARG A 143 8.01 42.27 23.62
N LEU A 144 7.72 42.04 22.34
CA LEU A 144 7.36 40.68 21.86
C LEU A 144 8.07 40.32 20.54
N ALA A 145 9.33 40.70 20.39
CA ALA A 145 10.17 40.16 19.34
C ALA A 145 10.46 38.68 19.65
N SER A 146 9.66 37.78 19.06
CA SER A 146 9.93 36.35 19.01
C SER A 146 11.33 36.12 18.44
N LYS A 147 12.18 35.45 19.22
CA LYS A 147 13.53 35.04 18.80
C LYS A 147 13.46 34.27 17.48
N PRO A 148 14.30 34.59 16.48
CA PRO A 148 14.31 33.84 15.23
C PRO A 148 14.83 32.42 15.51
N LEU A 149 14.05 31.42 15.13
CA LEU A 149 14.38 29.97 15.14
C LEU A 149 15.51 29.59 14.15
N SER A 150 16.21 30.60 13.60
CA SER A 150 17.17 30.46 12.51
C SER A 150 18.46 29.75 12.91
N SER A 151 18.85 29.76 14.19
CA SER A 151 20.13 29.17 14.60
C SER A 151 20.08 27.65 14.77
N SER A 152 18.90 27.06 14.99
CA SER A 152 18.79 25.64 15.32
C SER A 152 18.95 24.72 14.10
N VAL A 153 18.49 25.16 12.92
CA VAL A 153 18.46 24.33 11.71
C VAL A 153 19.83 24.27 11.03
N ASP A 154 20.64 25.31 11.19
CA ASP A 154 21.97 25.38 10.59
C ASP A 154 23.02 24.59 11.38
N GLU A 155 22.83 24.43 12.70
CA GLU A 155 23.67 23.57 13.54
C GLU A 155 23.43 22.08 13.24
N GLU A 156 22.16 21.67 13.09
CA GLU A 156 21.79 20.28 12.80
C GLU A 156 22.35 19.81 11.44
N LYS A 157 22.37 20.70 10.43
CA LYS A 157 22.97 20.39 9.11
C LYS A 157 24.49 20.23 9.16
N LYS A 158 25.18 21.01 10.01
CA LYS A 158 26.63 20.88 10.19
C LYS A 158 26.99 19.60 10.92
N GLU A 159 26.16 19.18 11.89
CA GLU A 159 26.38 17.97 12.66
C GLU A 159 26.24 16.70 11.80
N VAL A 160 25.24 16.64 10.92
CA VAL A 160 25.08 15.54 9.95
C VAL A 160 26.27 15.46 8.98
N GLN A 161 26.83 16.59 8.56
CA GLN A 161 27.97 16.62 7.65
C GLN A 161 29.28 16.17 8.31
N LYS A 162 29.38 16.22 9.64
CA LYS A 162 30.58 15.81 10.39
C LYS A 162 30.66 14.30 10.62
N LEU A 163 29.56 13.56 10.38
CA LEU A 163 29.46 12.12 10.59
C LEU A 163 29.63 11.30 9.30
N GLN A 164 29.85 11.94 8.15
CA GLN A 164 30.30 11.32 6.91
C GLN A 164 31.82 11.43 6.76
#